data_AF-A0A352ADX7-F1
#
_entry.id   AF-A0A352ADX7-F1
#
_cell.length_a   1.000
_cell.length_b   1.000
_cell.length_c   1.000
_cell.angle_alpha   90.00
_cell.angle_beta   90.00
_cell.angle_gamma   90.00
#
_symmetry.space_group_name_H-M   'P 1'
#
loop_
_entity.id
_entity.type
_entity.pdbx_description
1 polymer ?
#
loop_
_entity_poly.entity_id
_entity_poly.type
_entity_poly.pdbx_seq_one_letter_code
_entity_poly.pdbx_strand_id
1 'polypeptide(L)'
;MLERSQWTDRLVLDKGQVFQQNHALRGQVMSDRTIINLNALQRNYKLGQAYANIRNLEFRTNQRLDIQSFKDYISIWGDLIKLGLDAEEKPRPSFPVDESYRNQKTALHYPKGDLLVLVAEAVYSAVAASLNQYVLDVGRDGYWATVHVVKGGTPNQVRAYIKKFQPVGVLMVGAIAVPWYQIDGDQFPCDLYYMDTNGTWQDADANGLFDGHSGDLNPEIWVGRIYTPTANGNDANLINNYFARNHKFRLGMLGHGRSALAYVDDDWTGFDDCGFDELFPASSITKYTNPATTDADLYKAEVNSMRSWVQLCAHSWPQGHALRVGDTNEYIQVPYFRDTNPPNAHFYNLFCCGPGKFTEDNYLAGWYIFDQSGGGTNLGLGAIASAKSGSMLFFEDFYRPMGQGKVIGDAFVDWWKARGPEHEDWERYWFYGLVLLGDPTLTWWKGAVPKPEQPQPGDVFDHWPRKMQFRWDPVNLDNVKYTLEVDAYGAVNGKWSEETNQSFLVYHDISGITLNHTFVGAQRGRWRVRANVDGTACSWSPWSYFQFTI
;
A
#
# COMPACT_ATOMS: atom_id res chain seq x y z
N MET A 1 -11.74 4.08 46.31
CA MET A 1 -12.91 4.58 47.05
C MET A 1 -12.57 5.96 47.61
N LEU A 2 -13.18 7.01 47.06
CA LEU A 2 -13.44 8.30 47.71
C LEU A 2 -14.62 8.91 46.93
N GLU A 3 -15.65 9.31 47.67
CA GLU A 3 -17.03 9.52 47.19
C GLU A 3 -17.21 10.77 46.34
N ARG A 4 -18.13 10.67 45.37
CA ARG A 4 -18.79 11.80 44.71
C ARG A 4 -19.76 12.45 45.69
N SER A 5 -19.34 13.46 46.44
CA SER A 5 -20.30 14.35 47.11
C SER A 5 -19.78 15.78 47.22
N GLN A 6 -20.61 16.70 46.70
CA GLN A 6 -20.67 18.14 47.00
C GLN A 6 -19.51 19.04 46.54
N TRP A 7 -19.58 19.47 45.28
CA TRP A 7 -19.01 20.74 44.85
C TRP A 7 -20.16 21.64 44.36
N THR A 8 -20.70 22.46 45.25
CA THR A 8 -21.62 23.55 44.90
C THR A 8 -21.00 24.86 45.32
N ASP A 9 -20.08 25.36 44.50
CA ASP A 9 -19.64 26.76 44.56
C ASP A 9 -20.17 27.46 43.32
N ARG A 10 -21.29 28.19 43.50
CA ARG A 10 -21.85 29.10 42.52
C ARG A 10 -21.28 30.48 42.80
N LEU A 11 -20.80 31.16 41.77
CA LEU A 11 -20.69 32.61 41.79
C LEU A 11 -22.12 33.17 41.74
N VAL A 12 -22.71 33.49 42.89
CA VAL A 12 -24.06 34.08 42.96
C VAL A 12 -23.91 35.59 42.78
N LEU A 13 -24.18 36.07 41.56
CA LEU A 13 -24.45 37.49 41.32
C LEU A 13 -25.92 37.74 41.65
N ASP A 14 -26.17 38.69 42.54
CA ASP A 14 -27.52 39.02 42.97
C ASP A 14 -28.34 39.59 41.80
N LYS A 15 -29.60 39.17 41.67
CA LYS A 15 -30.48 39.57 40.56
C LYS A 15 -30.84 41.05 40.70
N GLY A 16 -30.13 41.93 40.00
CA GLY A 16 -30.49 43.35 39.88
C GLY A 16 -29.35 44.33 39.67
N GLN A 17 -28.09 43.90 39.67
CA GLN A 17 -26.97 44.84 39.47
C GLN A 17 -26.77 45.22 38.00
N VAL A 18 -26.83 46.52 37.73
CA VAL A 18 -26.46 47.13 36.45
C VAL A 18 -24.98 47.51 36.52
N PHE A 19 -24.17 47.03 35.59
CA PHE A 19 -22.76 47.41 35.49
C PHE A 19 -22.63 48.87 35.07
N GLN A 20 -21.89 49.65 35.85
CA GLN A 20 -21.48 51.00 35.47
C GLN A 20 -20.06 50.99 34.89
N GLN A 21 -19.79 51.92 33.98
CA GLN A 21 -18.49 52.09 33.35
C GLN A 21 -17.42 52.33 34.43
N ASN A 22 -16.29 51.61 34.35
CA ASN A 22 -15.14 51.62 35.28
C ASN A 22 -15.30 50.84 36.61
N HIS A 23 -16.25 49.92 36.75
CA HIS A 23 -16.31 49.01 37.90
C HIS A 23 -15.43 47.77 37.70
N ALA A 24 -14.56 47.44 38.67
CA ALA A 24 -13.76 46.22 38.67
C ALA A 24 -14.28 45.21 39.71
N LEU A 25 -14.42 43.94 39.32
CA LEU A 25 -14.77 42.82 40.19
C LEU A 25 -13.53 41.93 40.39
N ARG A 26 -13.27 41.54 41.63
CA ARG A 26 -12.13 40.68 41.99
C ARG A 26 -12.67 39.32 42.42
N GLY A 27 -12.30 38.26 41.69
CA GLY A 27 -12.58 36.86 42.04
C GLY A 27 -11.29 36.07 42.14
N GLN A 28 -11.27 35.04 42.98
CA GLN A 28 -10.13 34.13 43.15
C GLN A 28 -10.43 32.80 42.44
N VAL A 29 -9.49 32.34 41.61
CA VAL A 29 -9.58 31.06 40.88
C VAL A 29 -8.89 29.99 41.73
N MET A 30 -9.61 28.92 42.05
CA MET A 30 -9.15 27.91 43.03
C MET A 30 -8.80 26.53 42.41
N SER A 31 -8.86 26.32 41.08
CA SER A 31 -8.30 25.12 40.43
C SER A 31 -8.19 25.18 38.89
N ASP A 32 -7.43 24.22 38.34
CA ASP A 32 -6.80 24.16 37.01
C ASP A 32 -7.74 23.83 35.82
N ARG A 33 -9.06 23.83 36.03
CA ARG A 33 -10.04 23.61 34.95
C ARG A 33 -11.17 24.63 35.03
N THR A 34 -11.23 25.51 34.04
CA THR A 34 -12.42 26.35 33.79
C THR A 34 -13.38 25.59 32.86
N ILE A 35 -14.48 25.06 33.39
CA ILE A 35 -15.63 24.66 32.55
C ILE A 35 -16.60 25.85 32.51
N ILE A 36 -16.57 26.61 31.41
CA ILE A 36 -17.56 27.65 31.17
C ILE A 36 -18.84 26.98 30.70
N ASN A 37 -19.87 26.98 31.55
CA ASN A 37 -21.19 26.47 31.17
C ASN A 37 -21.87 27.49 30.23
N LEU A 38 -21.62 27.35 28.93
CA LEU A 38 -22.11 28.24 27.88
C LEU A 38 -23.65 28.28 27.80
N ASN A 39 -24.34 27.24 28.25
CA ASN A 39 -25.81 27.20 28.29
C ASN A 39 -26.39 28.12 29.38
N ALA A 40 -25.65 28.36 30.47
CA ALA A 40 -26.07 29.30 31.52
C ALA A 40 -25.89 30.77 31.10
N LEU A 41 -24.94 31.06 30.21
CA LEU A 41 -24.62 32.41 29.69
C LEU A 41 -25.38 32.76 28.40
N GLN A 42 -26.00 31.77 27.76
CA GLN A 42 -26.65 31.89 26.44
C GLN A 42 -27.80 32.89 26.38
N ARG A 43 -28.40 33.28 27.51
CA ARG A 43 -29.59 34.14 27.49
C ARG A 43 -29.32 35.63 27.46
N ASN A 44 -28.10 36.14 27.71
CA ASN A 44 -27.83 37.59 27.62
C ASN A 44 -26.37 38.02 27.39
N TYR A 45 -25.42 37.13 27.10
CA TYR A 45 -24.01 37.53 26.95
C TYR A 45 -23.38 37.00 25.66
N LYS A 46 -23.23 37.88 24.64
CA LYS A 46 -22.56 37.57 23.37
C LYS A 46 -21.04 37.76 23.52
N LEU A 47 -20.36 36.76 24.05
CA LEU A 47 -18.91 36.76 24.27
C LEU A 47 -18.12 37.14 23.01
N GLY A 48 -18.55 36.69 21.83
CA GLY A 48 -17.91 37.02 20.55
C GLY A 48 -17.93 38.50 20.17
N GLN A 49 -18.89 39.30 20.68
CA GLN A 49 -18.94 40.75 20.43
C GLN A 49 -18.14 41.55 21.47
N ALA A 50 -18.06 41.09 22.72
CA ALA A 50 -17.30 41.75 23.77
C ALA A 50 -15.78 41.66 23.55
N TYR A 51 -15.31 40.60 22.86
CA TYR A 51 -13.89 40.36 22.61
C TYR A 51 -13.44 40.71 21.18
N ALA A 52 -14.36 41.08 20.27
CA ALA A 52 -14.05 41.38 18.86
C ALA A 52 -13.05 42.54 18.67
N ASN A 53 -12.98 43.47 19.63
CA ASN A 53 -12.12 44.66 19.58
C ASN A 53 -11.00 44.64 20.63
N ILE A 54 -10.83 43.55 21.39
CA ILE A 54 -9.74 43.44 22.36
C ILE A 54 -8.47 43.06 21.62
N ARG A 55 -7.62 44.05 21.37
CA ARG A 55 -6.31 43.89 20.70
C ARG A 55 -5.19 43.54 21.68
N ASN A 56 -5.37 43.85 22.97
CA ASN A 56 -4.31 43.83 23.98
C ASN A 56 -4.80 43.10 25.25
N LEU A 57 -4.86 41.77 25.21
CA LEU A 57 -4.99 40.98 26.44
C LEU A 57 -3.62 40.98 27.15
N GLU A 58 -3.57 41.60 28.33
CA GLU A 58 -2.38 41.61 29.17
C GLU A 58 -2.62 40.69 30.37
N PHE A 59 -1.82 39.64 30.48
CA PHE A 59 -1.84 38.75 31.64
C PHE A 59 -1.11 39.43 32.80
N ARG A 60 -1.86 39.93 33.80
CA ARG A 60 -1.30 40.59 34.99
C ARG A 60 -1.37 39.67 36.20
N THR A 61 -0.20 39.32 36.73
CA THR A 61 -0.04 38.56 37.97
C THR A 61 0.86 39.32 38.93
N ASN A 62 0.53 39.32 40.22
CA ASN A 62 1.39 39.90 41.26
C ASN A 62 2.48 38.92 41.74
N GLN A 63 2.44 37.68 41.22
CA GLN A 63 3.44 36.64 41.45
C GLN A 63 4.22 36.42 40.16
N ARG A 64 5.55 36.29 40.27
CA ARG A 64 6.40 35.90 39.13
C ARG A 64 5.99 34.48 38.71
N LEU A 65 5.20 34.38 37.65
CA LEU A 65 4.84 33.13 37.01
C LEU A 65 5.85 32.90 35.90
N ASP A 66 6.73 31.93 36.07
CA ASP A 66 7.50 31.41 34.95
C ASP A 66 6.51 30.68 34.05
N ILE A 67 6.21 31.27 32.90
CA ILE A 67 5.27 30.70 31.94
C ILE A 67 5.90 29.41 31.43
N GLN A 68 5.28 28.28 31.77
CA GLN A 68 5.69 26.98 31.28
C GLN A 68 5.69 27.03 29.74
N SER A 69 6.86 26.87 29.13
CA SER A 69 6.93 26.75 27.68
C SER A 69 6.26 25.44 27.23
N PHE A 70 5.91 25.31 25.96
CA PHE A 70 5.45 24.03 25.44
C PHE A 70 6.49 22.92 25.66
N LYS A 71 7.78 23.26 25.62
CA LYS A 71 8.90 22.36 25.96
C LYS A 71 8.82 21.92 27.42
N ASP A 72 8.55 22.83 28.35
CA ASP A 72 8.39 22.49 29.77
C ASP A 72 7.11 21.67 30.01
N TYR A 73 6.04 21.92 29.24
CA TYR A 73 4.80 21.13 29.29
C TYR A 73 5.03 19.69 28.82
N ILE A 74 5.71 19.51 27.69
CA ILE A 74 6.13 18.19 27.18
C ILE A 74 7.14 17.54 28.14
N SER A 75 8.00 18.29 28.82
CA SER A 75 8.92 17.70 29.81
C SER A 75 8.20 17.12 31.02
N ILE A 76 7.06 17.69 31.42
CA ILE A 76 6.29 17.24 32.61
C ILE A 76 5.24 16.19 32.23
N TRP A 77 4.56 16.39 31.10
CA TRP A 77 3.42 15.58 30.67
C TRP A 77 3.71 14.70 29.45
N GLY A 78 4.91 14.78 28.88
CA GLY A 78 5.26 14.12 27.62
C GLY A 78 5.08 12.62 27.64
N ASP A 79 5.34 11.94 28.75
CA ASP A 79 5.12 10.49 28.85
C ASP A 79 3.64 10.12 28.98
N LEU A 80 2.78 11.07 29.39
CA LEU A 80 1.32 10.95 29.40
C LEU A 80 0.71 11.26 28.02
N ILE A 81 1.43 12.01 27.16
CA ILE A 81 1.00 12.45 25.83
C ILE A 81 1.60 11.57 24.73
N LYS A 82 2.77 10.97 24.95
CA LYS A 82 3.37 9.96 24.07
C LYS A 82 2.44 8.74 24.06
N LEU A 83 1.60 8.66 23.04
CA LEU A 83 0.87 7.45 22.70
C LEU A 83 1.92 6.40 22.35
N GLY A 84 2.29 5.57 23.32
CA GLY A 84 3.11 4.39 23.08
C GLY A 84 2.48 3.55 21.97
N LEU A 85 3.31 2.79 21.25
CA LEU A 85 2.81 1.87 20.26
C LEU A 85 1.98 0.78 20.96
N ASP A 86 0.68 0.78 20.72
CA ASP A 86 -0.19 -0.35 21.00
C ASP A 86 -0.38 -1.14 19.71
N ALA A 87 -0.13 -2.44 19.77
CA ALA A 87 -0.14 -3.32 18.61
C ALA A 87 -0.74 -4.68 18.99
N GLU A 88 -1.86 -5.02 18.36
CA GLU A 88 -2.61 -6.24 18.63
C GLU A 88 -2.61 -7.15 17.39
N GLU A 89 -1.99 -8.33 17.51
CA GLU A 89 -2.08 -9.38 16.49
C GLU A 89 -3.50 -9.96 16.44
N LYS A 90 -4.06 -10.03 15.23
CA LYS A 90 -5.40 -10.57 15.00
C LYS A 90 -5.34 -12.04 14.54
N PRO A 91 -6.34 -12.86 14.91
CA PRO A 91 -6.40 -14.24 14.46
C PRO A 91 -6.37 -14.33 12.94
N ARG A 92 -5.52 -15.21 12.41
CA ARG A 92 -5.42 -15.46 10.97
C ARG A 92 -6.73 -16.10 10.46
N PRO A 93 -7.28 -15.68 9.32
CA PRO A 93 -8.39 -16.40 8.69
C PRO A 93 -7.96 -17.84 8.35
N SER A 94 -8.91 -18.77 8.41
CA SER A 94 -8.67 -20.17 8.07
C SER A 94 -8.96 -20.45 6.61
N PHE A 95 -8.08 -21.22 5.97
CA PHE A 95 -8.33 -21.87 4.70
C PHE A 95 -9.50 -22.87 4.82
N PRO A 96 -10.26 -23.08 3.73
CA PRO A 96 -11.28 -24.12 3.66
C PRO A 96 -10.74 -25.51 3.98
N VAL A 97 -11.64 -26.46 4.29
CA VAL A 97 -11.27 -27.83 4.71
C VAL A 97 -10.28 -28.52 3.77
N ASP A 98 -10.45 -28.36 2.46
CA ASP A 98 -9.59 -28.97 1.42
C ASP A 98 -8.24 -28.27 1.23
N GLU A 99 -8.04 -27.13 1.87
CA GLU A 99 -6.77 -26.41 1.94
C GLU A 99 -6.31 -26.26 3.41
N SER A 100 -6.89 -27.01 4.35
CA SER A 100 -6.65 -26.83 5.79
C SER A 100 -5.20 -27.08 6.22
N TYR A 101 -4.42 -27.81 5.43
CA TYR A 101 -2.97 -27.95 5.60
C TYR A 101 -2.20 -26.63 5.51
N ARG A 102 -2.80 -25.58 4.93
CA ARG A 102 -2.28 -24.21 4.93
C ARG A 102 -2.56 -23.46 6.24
N ASN A 103 -3.41 -23.97 7.13
CA ASN A 103 -3.64 -23.31 8.43
C ASN A 103 -2.46 -23.45 9.40
N GLN A 104 -1.44 -24.24 9.06
CA GLN A 104 -0.22 -24.39 9.84
C GLN A 104 0.96 -23.80 9.08
N LYS A 105 1.77 -23.01 9.78
CA LYS A 105 3.00 -22.44 9.22
C LYS A 105 4.04 -23.54 9.03
N THR A 106 4.30 -23.91 7.79
CA THR A 106 5.38 -24.82 7.41
C THR A 106 6.24 -24.18 6.33
N ALA A 107 7.54 -24.49 6.31
CA ALA A 107 8.44 -24.03 5.25
C ALA A 107 8.02 -24.54 3.86
N LEU A 108 7.28 -25.66 3.83
CA LEU A 108 6.73 -26.23 2.60
C LEU A 108 5.67 -25.32 1.96
N HIS A 109 4.67 -24.89 2.72
CA HIS A 109 3.55 -24.11 2.18
C HIS A 109 3.84 -22.62 2.15
N TYR A 110 4.80 -22.17 2.95
CA TYR A 110 5.19 -20.77 3.09
C TYR A 110 6.68 -20.52 2.83
N PRO A 111 7.19 -20.92 1.64
CA PRO A 111 8.61 -20.82 1.34
C PRO A 111 9.11 -19.38 1.23
N LYS A 112 8.22 -18.39 1.07
CA LYS A 112 8.59 -16.98 0.98
C LYS A 112 8.68 -16.28 2.34
N GLY A 113 8.41 -16.97 3.44
CA GLY A 113 8.57 -16.44 4.79
C GLY A 113 7.40 -15.60 5.28
N ASP A 114 7.67 -14.78 6.32
CA ASP A 114 6.66 -14.03 7.05
C ASP A 114 6.37 -12.67 6.42
N LEU A 115 5.08 -12.36 6.27
CA LEU A 115 4.60 -11.05 5.84
C LEU A 115 3.87 -10.38 7.01
N LEU A 116 4.32 -9.19 7.39
CA LEU A 116 3.67 -8.40 8.41
C LEU A 116 2.68 -7.41 7.77
N VAL A 117 1.41 -7.47 8.15
CA VAL A 117 0.41 -6.48 7.74
C VAL A 117 0.10 -5.58 8.93
N LEU A 118 0.63 -4.36 8.92
CA LEU A 118 0.33 -3.35 9.93
C LEU A 118 -0.86 -2.51 9.47
N VAL A 119 -1.92 -2.48 10.25
CA VAL A 119 -3.13 -1.71 9.91
C VAL A 119 -3.47 -0.70 11.00
N ALA A 120 -3.74 0.55 10.62
CA ALA A 120 -4.15 1.58 11.57
C ALA A 120 -5.48 1.18 12.25
N GLU A 121 -5.55 1.30 13.57
CA GLU A 121 -6.75 1.02 14.37
C GLU A 121 -8.00 1.73 13.81
N ALA A 122 -7.83 2.97 13.33
CA ALA A 122 -8.90 3.80 12.81
C ALA A 122 -9.66 3.19 11.61
N VAL A 123 -9.03 2.33 10.82
CA VAL A 123 -9.65 1.72 9.63
C VAL A 123 -9.97 0.24 9.80
N TYR A 124 -9.34 -0.45 10.77
CA TYR A 124 -9.37 -1.91 10.85
C TYR A 124 -10.78 -2.50 10.83
N SER A 125 -11.71 -1.94 11.62
CA SER A 125 -13.09 -2.46 11.70
C SER A 125 -13.82 -2.44 10.35
N ALA A 126 -13.50 -1.46 9.50
CA ALA A 126 -14.11 -1.31 8.18
C ALA A 126 -13.41 -2.13 7.08
N VAL A 127 -12.15 -2.54 7.29
CA VAL A 127 -11.34 -3.22 6.25
C VAL A 127 -10.98 -4.68 6.60
N ALA A 128 -11.36 -5.17 7.77
CA ALA A 128 -10.99 -6.50 8.27
C ALA A 128 -11.36 -7.64 7.29
N ALA A 129 -12.51 -7.57 6.62
CA ALA A 129 -12.91 -8.59 5.64
C ALA A 129 -11.96 -8.63 4.43
N SER A 130 -11.55 -7.47 3.92
CA SER A 130 -10.60 -7.35 2.82
C SER A 130 -9.21 -7.84 3.22
N LEU A 131 -8.77 -7.54 4.44
CA LEU A 131 -7.49 -8.05 4.97
C LEU A 131 -7.52 -9.56 5.15
N ASN A 132 -8.65 -10.13 5.60
CA ASN A 132 -8.79 -11.58 5.70
C ASN A 132 -8.68 -12.25 4.31
N GLN A 133 -9.30 -11.67 3.29
CA GLN A 133 -9.15 -12.17 1.92
C GLN A 133 -7.69 -12.05 1.46
N TYR A 134 -7.05 -10.90 1.70
CA TYR A 134 -5.65 -10.67 1.35
C TYR A 134 -4.70 -11.69 1.99
N VAL A 135 -4.89 -12.02 3.28
CA VAL A 135 -4.08 -13.03 3.98
C VAL A 135 -4.19 -14.42 3.33
N LEU A 136 -5.39 -14.80 2.88
CA LEU A 136 -5.59 -16.06 2.16
C LEU A 136 -4.95 -16.01 0.77
N ASP A 137 -5.04 -14.87 0.08
CA ASP A 137 -4.48 -14.67 -1.25
C ASP A 137 -2.94 -14.76 -1.24
N VAL A 138 -2.26 -13.99 -0.39
CA VAL A 138 -0.79 -14.08 -0.25
C VAL A 138 -0.35 -15.40 0.39
N GLY A 139 -1.24 -16.05 1.14
CA GLY A 139 -1.03 -17.39 1.65
C GLY A 139 -0.97 -18.46 0.56
N ARG A 140 -1.67 -18.28 -0.56
CA ARG A 140 -1.52 -19.13 -1.76
C ARG A 140 -0.27 -18.80 -2.56
N ASP A 141 0.26 -17.59 -2.39
CA ASP A 141 1.53 -17.16 -2.99
C ASP A 141 2.77 -17.61 -2.22
N GLY A 142 2.59 -18.23 -1.05
CA GLY A 142 3.66 -18.76 -0.23
C GLY A 142 4.14 -17.85 0.90
N TYR A 143 3.39 -16.80 1.26
CA TYR A 143 3.68 -15.95 2.42
C TYR A 143 2.85 -16.33 3.65
N TRP A 144 3.48 -16.39 4.82
CA TRP A 144 2.76 -16.47 6.08
C TRP A 144 2.42 -15.05 6.56
N ALA A 145 1.25 -14.56 6.14
CA ALA A 145 0.79 -13.22 6.52
C ALA A 145 0.09 -13.19 7.89
N THR A 146 0.43 -12.20 8.72
CA THR A 146 -0.21 -11.89 10.01
C THR A 146 -0.65 -10.42 10.05
N VAL A 147 -1.83 -10.16 10.63
CA VAL A 147 -2.42 -8.81 10.70
C VAL A 147 -2.26 -8.26 12.12
N HIS A 148 -1.70 -7.07 12.23
CA HIS A 148 -1.44 -6.38 13.49
C HIS A 148 -2.09 -5.01 13.45
N VAL A 149 -3.08 -4.81 14.31
CA VAL A 149 -3.76 -3.53 14.45
C VAL A 149 -2.90 -2.63 15.32
N VAL A 150 -2.48 -1.49 14.78
CA VAL A 150 -1.58 -0.57 15.47
C VAL A 150 -2.24 0.77 15.76
N LYS A 151 -1.93 1.33 16.93
CA LYS A 151 -2.41 2.62 17.41
C LYS A 151 -1.25 3.39 18.03
N GLY A 152 -1.11 4.64 17.63
CA GLY A 152 -0.04 5.51 18.11
C GLY A 152 1.35 4.99 17.71
N GLY A 153 2.35 5.27 18.54
CA GLY A 153 3.73 4.89 18.32
C GLY A 153 4.53 5.92 17.51
N THR A 154 5.81 6.06 17.86
CA THR A 154 6.79 6.77 17.03
C THR A 154 7.32 5.86 15.92
N PRO A 155 7.93 6.41 14.85
CA PRO A 155 8.59 5.59 13.84
C PRO A 155 9.59 4.59 14.42
N ASN A 156 10.36 5.00 15.44
CA ASN A 156 11.29 4.10 16.13
C ASN A 156 10.59 2.91 16.79
N GLN A 157 9.45 3.14 17.46
CA GLN A 157 8.67 2.06 18.06
C GLN A 157 8.09 1.11 17.00
N VAL A 158 7.62 1.64 15.87
CA VAL A 158 7.13 0.83 14.74
C VAL A 158 8.26 0.01 14.11
N ARG A 159 9.44 0.62 13.88
CA ARG A 159 10.62 -0.10 13.35
C ARG A 159 11.07 -1.20 14.30
N ALA A 160 11.13 -0.93 15.61
CA ALA A 160 11.45 -1.93 16.62
C ALA A 160 10.42 -3.08 16.65
N TYR A 161 9.14 -2.77 16.46
CA TYR A 161 8.09 -3.77 16.34
C TYR A 161 8.28 -4.65 15.11
N ILE A 162 8.54 -4.06 13.93
CA ILE A 162 8.83 -4.80 12.69
C ILE A 162 10.03 -5.74 12.89
N LYS A 163 11.14 -5.24 13.45
CA LYS A 163 12.37 -6.01 13.72
C LYS A 163 12.10 -7.27 14.54
N LYS A 164 11.18 -7.22 15.50
CA LYS A 164 10.84 -8.37 16.38
C LYS A 164 10.33 -9.58 15.58
N PHE A 165 9.63 -9.35 14.47
CA PHE A 165 9.04 -10.42 13.67
C PHE A 165 9.96 -10.96 12.56
N GLN A 166 11.05 -10.26 12.25
CA GLN A 166 11.98 -10.61 11.16
C GLN A 166 11.25 -10.98 9.85
N PRO A 167 10.28 -10.16 9.38
CA PRO A 167 9.53 -10.50 8.19
C PRO A 167 10.40 -10.37 6.94
N VAL A 168 9.97 -10.94 5.82
CA VAL A 168 10.57 -10.61 4.52
C VAL A 168 10.09 -9.24 4.01
N GLY A 169 8.98 -8.75 4.55
CA GLY A 169 8.40 -7.47 4.17
C GLY A 169 7.19 -7.06 4.99
N VAL A 170 6.82 -5.79 4.86
CA VAL A 170 5.69 -5.18 5.57
C VAL A 170 4.74 -4.50 4.59
N LEU A 171 3.44 -4.79 4.72
CA LEU A 171 2.38 -3.97 4.14
C LEU A 171 1.79 -3.06 5.21
N MET A 172 1.88 -1.75 5.02
CA MET A 172 1.30 -0.74 5.91
C MET A 172 -0.04 -0.25 5.33
N VAL A 173 -1.12 -0.38 6.10
CA VAL A 173 -2.48 -0.04 5.68
C VAL A 173 -3.04 1.06 6.59
N GLY A 174 -3.37 2.21 6.02
CA GLY A 174 -3.79 3.37 6.80
C GLY A 174 -2.64 4.25 7.27
N ALA A 175 -2.96 5.19 8.16
CA ALA A 175 -1.99 6.14 8.71
C ALA A 175 -1.10 5.51 9.79
N ILE A 176 -0.15 4.67 9.38
CA ILE A 176 0.95 4.21 10.22
C ILE A 176 1.98 5.33 10.35
N ALA A 177 2.62 5.44 11.52
CA ALA A 177 3.63 6.47 11.81
C ALA A 177 4.65 6.61 10.65
N VAL A 178 4.93 7.86 10.27
CA VAL A 178 5.75 8.17 9.10
C VAL A 178 7.12 8.66 9.57
N PRO A 179 8.22 7.97 9.22
CA PRO A 179 9.57 8.47 9.44
C PRO A 179 9.85 9.62 8.46
N TRP A 180 10.46 10.68 8.95
CA TRP A 180 10.88 11.81 8.13
C TRP A 180 12.40 11.90 8.12
N TYR A 181 12.94 12.31 6.98
CA TYR A 181 14.37 12.57 6.81
C TYR A 181 14.57 14.03 6.37
N GLN A 182 15.67 14.63 6.80
CA GLN A 182 16.08 15.97 6.41
C GLN A 182 17.52 15.98 5.88
N ILE A 183 17.73 16.69 4.77
CA ILE A 183 19.05 16.92 4.17
C ILE A 183 19.00 18.20 3.34
N ASP A 184 20.00 19.07 3.47
CA ASP A 184 20.12 20.35 2.75
C ASP A 184 18.86 21.24 2.77
N GLY A 185 18.13 21.21 3.90
CA GLY A 185 16.91 21.99 4.08
C GLY A 185 15.64 21.39 3.47
N ASP A 186 15.73 20.25 2.77
CA ASP A 186 14.59 19.47 2.31
C ASP A 186 14.11 18.52 3.41
N GLN A 187 12.80 18.26 3.48
CA GLN A 187 12.17 17.39 4.48
C GLN A 187 11.10 16.52 3.81
N PHE A 188 11.21 15.20 3.97
CA PHE A 188 10.36 14.26 3.26
C PHE A 188 10.15 12.95 4.04
N PRO A 189 9.03 12.25 3.81
CA PRO A 189 8.84 10.92 4.36
C PRO A 189 9.82 9.92 3.73
N CYS A 190 10.38 9.01 4.54
CA CYS A 190 11.48 8.14 4.14
C CYS A 190 11.24 6.69 4.58
N ASP A 191 10.62 5.88 3.71
CA ASP A 191 10.31 4.47 4.01
C ASP A 191 11.54 3.56 4.07
N LEU A 192 12.69 4.00 3.54
CA LEU A 192 13.96 3.31 3.71
C LEU A 192 14.27 3.07 5.20
N TYR A 193 13.82 3.97 6.09
CA TYR A 193 13.92 3.79 7.54
C TYR A 193 13.31 2.48 8.07
N TYR A 194 12.22 2.04 7.48
CA TYR A 194 11.57 0.78 7.84
C TYR A 194 12.12 -0.43 7.08
N MET A 195 12.64 -0.20 5.87
CA MET A 195 13.25 -1.24 5.03
C MET A 195 14.63 -1.66 5.54
N ASP A 196 15.44 -0.69 5.96
CA ASP A 196 16.65 -0.93 6.72
C ASP A 196 16.27 -1.25 8.17
N THR A 197 16.55 -2.47 8.62
CA THR A 197 16.22 -2.98 9.94
C THR A 197 17.43 -3.15 10.84
N ASN A 198 18.65 -2.88 10.39
CA ASN A 198 19.85 -3.02 11.23
C ASN A 198 20.77 -1.78 11.21
N GLY A 199 20.57 -0.86 10.27
CA GLY A 199 21.30 0.39 10.14
C GLY A 199 20.96 1.43 11.21
N THR A 200 21.88 2.37 11.34
CA THR A 200 21.90 3.39 12.39
C THR A 200 21.38 4.71 11.83
N TRP A 201 20.26 5.16 12.39
CA TRP A 201 19.61 6.42 12.04
C TRP A 201 19.76 7.42 13.19
N GLN A 202 20.08 8.67 12.86
CA GLN A 202 20.36 9.74 13.81
C GLN A 202 19.39 10.90 13.57
N ASP A 203 18.95 11.51 14.67
CA ASP A 203 18.18 12.75 14.75
C ASP A 203 18.93 13.62 15.76
N ALA A 204 19.93 14.35 15.25
CA ALA A 204 20.94 14.99 16.10
C ALA A 204 20.39 16.15 16.94
N ASP A 205 19.38 16.86 16.42
CA ASP A 205 18.71 17.97 17.09
C ASP A 205 17.42 17.57 17.83
N ALA A 206 17.06 16.27 17.79
CA ALA A 206 15.89 15.68 18.42
C ALA A 206 14.57 16.34 17.98
N ASN A 207 14.49 16.75 16.72
CA ASN A 207 13.33 17.42 16.15
C ASN A 207 12.30 16.43 15.55
N GLY A 208 12.60 15.13 15.54
CA GLY A 208 11.76 14.07 14.98
C GLY A 208 12.01 13.78 13.50
N LEU A 209 13.00 14.42 12.89
CA LEU A 209 13.43 14.25 11.51
C LEU A 209 14.85 13.70 11.53
N PHE A 210 15.07 12.56 10.89
CA PHE A 210 16.39 11.96 10.81
C PHE A 210 17.31 12.78 9.88
N ASP A 211 18.54 13.02 10.29
CA ASP A 211 19.57 13.77 9.55
C ASP A 211 20.85 12.97 9.32
N GLY A 212 20.91 11.74 9.85
CA GLY A 212 22.01 10.81 9.60
C GLY A 212 21.54 9.38 9.37
N HIS A 213 22.19 8.69 8.44
CA HIS A 213 22.05 7.25 8.17
C HIS A 213 23.46 6.65 7.96
N SER A 214 23.80 5.60 8.71
CA SER A 214 25.14 4.97 8.75
C SER A 214 25.07 3.49 9.14
N GLY A 215 26.16 2.75 8.99
CA GLY A 215 26.21 1.30 9.20
C GLY A 215 26.09 0.55 7.88
N ASP A 216 25.42 -0.60 7.89
CA ASP A 216 24.96 -1.24 6.65
C ASP A 216 23.67 -0.54 6.20
N LEU A 217 23.71 0.12 5.03
CA LEU A 217 22.58 0.87 4.50
C LEU A 217 21.69 0.02 3.57
N ASN A 218 22.04 -1.25 3.36
CA ASN A 218 21.23 -2.15 2.56
C ASN A 218 19.91 -2.44 3.29
N PRO A 219 18.75 -2.33 2.62
CA PRO A 219 17.50 -2.75 3.23
C PRO A 219 17.41 -4.28 3.35
N GLU A 220 16.95 -4.77 4.49
CA GLU A 220 16.67 -6.20 4.70
C GLU A 220 15.30 -6.59 4.15
N ILE A 221 14.34 -5.68 4.21
CA ILE A 221 12.93 -5.95 3.92
C ILE A 221 12.36 -4.92 2.95
N TRP A 222 11.32 -5.29 2.23
CA TRP A 222 10.52 -4.30 1.50
C TRP A 222 9.40 -3.74 2.38
N VAL A 223 8.96 -2.53 2.04
CA VAL A 223 7.79 -1.87 2.65
C VAL A 223 6.87 -1.39 1.53
N GLY A 224 5.58 -1.72 1.64
CA GLY A 224 4.53 -1.16 0.79
C GLY A 224 3.53 -0.37 1.60
N ARG A 225 3.00 0.71 1.01
CA ARG A 225 1.97 1.55 1.65
C ARG A 225 0.65 1.55 0.89
N ILE A 226 -0.41 1.23 1.61
CA ILE A 226 -1.79 1.55 1.27
C ILE A 226 -2.19 2.76 2.11
N TYR A 227 -1.72 3.94 1.69
CA TYR A 227 -2.02 5.23 2.33
C TYR A 227 -2.93 6.02 1.40
N THR A 228 -4.21 6.17 1.72
CA THR A 228 -5.16 6.81 0.79
C THR A 228 -4.89 8.31 0.61
N PRO A 229 -5.09 8.86 -0.61
CA PRO A 229 -4.92 10.30 -0.88
C PRO A 229 -5.99 11.18 -0.22
N THR A 230 -6.98 10.55 0.42
CA THR A 230 -8.05 11.19 1.19
C THR A 230 -7.98 10.73 2.64
N ALA A 231 -8.64 11.49 3.52
CA ALA A 231 -8.76 11.17 4.95
C ALA A 231 -7.43 10.89 5.65
N ASN A 232 -6.36 11.58 5.25
CA ASN A 232 -5.01 11.44 5.82
C ASN A 232 -4.59 9.95 5.91
N GLY A 233 -4.72 9.24 4.79
CA GLY A 233 -4.35 7.82 4.70
C GLY A 233 -5.43 6.82 5.12
N ASN A 234 -6.55 7.26 5.71
CA ASN A 234 -7.52 6.38 6.38
C ASN A 234 -8.89 6.24 5.68
N ASP A 235 -8.98 6.42 4.36
CA ASP A 235 -10.23 6.23 3.64
C ASP A 235 -10.52 4.74 3.42
N ALA A 236 -11.33 4.16 4.31
CA ALA A 236 -11.67 2.74 4.29
C ALA A 236 -12.35 2.29 2.98
N ASN A 237 -13.05 3.18 2.27
CA ASN A 237 -13.69 2.82 1.00
C ASN A 237 -12.64 2.60 -0.08
N LEU A 238 -11.67 3.51 -0.21
CA LEU A 238 -10.56 3.37 -1.13
C LEU A 238 -9.69 2.15 -0.81
N ILE A 239 -9.45 1.88 0.48
CA ILE A 239 -8.70 0.68 0.92
C ILE A 239 -9.42 -0.60 0.52
N ASN A 240 -10.72 -0.73 0.82
CA ASN A 240 -11.51 -1.91 0.46
C ASN A 240 -11.59 -2.11 -1.05
N ASN A 241 -11.77 -1.02 -1.79
CA ASN A 241 -11.80 -1.02 -3.25
C ASN A 241 -10.44 -1.44 -3.84
N TYR A 242 -9.32 -0.97 -3.27
CA TYR A 242 -7.97 -1.43 -3.62
C TYR A 242 -7.81 -2.94 -3.41
N PHE A 243 -8.16 -3.47 -2.24
CA PHE A 243 -8.03 -4.91 -1.96
C PHE A 243 -8.96 -5.76 -2.82
N ALA A 244 -10.16 -5.27 -3.16
CA ALA A 244 -11.04 -5.95 -4.10
C ALA A 244 -10.43 -6.04 -5.51
N ARG A 245 -9.75 -4.99 -5.98
CA ARG A 245 -8.97 -5.04 -7.22
C ARG A 245 -7.79 -5.98 -7.11
N ASN A 246 -7.03 -5.90 -6.02
CA ASN A 246 -5.88 -6.78 -5.78
C ASN A 246 -6.29 -8.26 -5.86
N HIS A 247 -7.38 -8.64 -5.19
CA HIS A 247 -7.95 -9.98 -5.26
C HIS A 247 -8.33 -10.37 -6.70
N LYS A 248 -9.08 -9.51 -7.40
CA LYS A 248 -9.46 -9.77 -8.81
C LYS A 248 -8.25 -9.93 -9.72
N PHE A 249 -7.20 -9.14 -9.53
CA PHE A 249 -5.96 -9.25 -10.30
C PHE A 249 -5.29 -10.60 -10.09
N ARG A 250 -5.18 -11.07 -8.85
CA ARG A 250 -4.63 -12.40 -8.51
C ARG A 250 -5.43 -13.57 -9.08
N LEU A 251 -6.70 -13.33 -9.41
CA LEU A 251 -7.57 -14.29 -10.08
C LEU A 251 -7.62 -14.12 -11.61
N GLY A 252 -6.84 -13.19 -12.18
CA GLY A 252 -6.85 -12.88 -13.61
C GLY A 252 -8.12 -12.18 -14.10
N MET A 253 -8.90 -11.58 -13.20
CA MET A 253 -10.20 -10.97 -13.50
C MET A 253 -10.15 -9.48 -13.83
N LEU A 254 -8.97 -8.84 -13.77
CA LEU A 254 -8.80 -7.43 -14.17
C LEU A 254 -8.22 -7.27 -15.58
N GLY A 255 -8.18 -8.35 -16.36
CA GLY A 255 -7.44 -8.37 -17.60
C GLY A 255 -5.93 -8.33 -17.34
N HIS A 256 -5.18 -8.39 -18.44
CA HIS A 256 -3.74 -8.29 -18.46
C HIS A 256 -3.34 -7.85 -19.86
N GLY A 257 -2.43 -6.89 -19.96
CA GLY A 257 -1.80 -6.51 -21.22
C GLY A 257 -0.32 -6.82 -21.14
N ARG A 258 0.25 -7.66 -22.01
CA ARG A 258 1.73 -7.75 -22.12
C ARG A 258 2.22 -6.58 -22.94
N SER A 259 2.05 -5.39 -22.38
CA SER A 259 2.40 -4.11 -22.97
C SER A 259 2.93 -3.17 -21.90
N ALA A 260 3.94 -2.40 -22.30
CA ALA A 260 4.55 -1.37 -21.48
C ALA A 260 4.52 -0.02 -22.20
N LEU A 261 4.61 1.07 -21.44
CA LEU A 261 4.78 2.42 -21.97
C LEU A 261 5.97 3.08 -21.29
N ALA A 262 6.99 3.43 -22.06
CA ALA A 262 8.02 4.40 -21.68
C ALA A 262 7.61 5.77 -22.25
N TYR A 263 7.11 6.64 -21.38
CA TYR A 263 6.79 8.03 -21.71
C TYR A 263 7.90 8.93 -21.16
N VAL A 264 8.75 9.43 -22.05
CA VAL A 264 10.01 10.09 -21.69
C VAL A 264 10.03 11.50 -22.23
N ASP A 265 9.76 12.46 -21.34
CA ASP A 265 9.73 13.88 -21.66
C ASP A 265 11.14 14.46 -21.86
N ASP A 266 11.28 15.33 -22.85
CA ASP A 266 12.40 16.23 -23.17
C ASP A 266 13.75 15.92 -22.49
N ASP A 267 13.91 16.39 -21.26
CA ASP A 267 15.18 16.37 -20.50
C ASP A 267 15.78 14.97 -20.34
N TRP A 268 14.95 13.92 -20.51
CA TRP A 268 15.33 12.54 -20.30
C TRP A 268 15.29 11.68 -21.56
N THR A 269 15.19 12.26 -22.76
CA THR A 269 15.15 11.54 -24.05
C THR A 269 16.15 10.39 -24.18
N GLY A 270 17.35 10.53 -23.57
CA GLY A 270 18.39 9.50 -23.55
C GLY A 270 18.05 8.21 -22.78
N PHE A 271 16.99 8.18 -21.97
CA PHE A 271 16.54 6.96 -21.28
C PHE A 271 15.81 5.98 -22.20
N ASP A 272 15.41 6.41 -23.39
CA ASP A 272 14.83 5.55 -24.42
C ASP A 272 13.62 4.73 -23.93
N ASP A 273 13.73 3.41 -23.81
CA ASP A 273 12.67 2.53 -23.31
C ASP A 273 12.71 2.33 -21.78
N CYS A 274 13.59 3.07 -21.10
CA CYS A 274 13.84 2.99 -19.66
C CYS A 274 14.32 1.62 -19.17
N GLY A 275 14.96 0.81 -20.03
CA GLY A 275 15.39 -0.54 -19.68
C GLY A 275 14.23 -1.53 -19.52
N PHE A 276 13.08 -1.25 -20.16
CA PHE A 276 11.93 -2.17 -20.13
C PHE A 276 12.17 -3.46 -20.89
N ASP A 277 13.17 -3.53 -21.76
CA ASP A 277 13.59 -4.75 -22.45
C ASP A 277 14.06 -5.86 -21.50
N GLU A 278 14.50 -5.49 -20.28
CA GLU A 278 14.76 -6.43 -19.17
C GLU A 278 13.48 -7.10 -18.63
N LEU A 279 12.30 -6.53 -18.91
CA LEU A 279 11.00 -6.98 -18.39
C LEU A 279 10.04 -7.47 -19.48
N PHE A 280 10.04 -6.84 -20.65
CA PHE A 280 9.12 -7.06 -21.75
C PHE A 280 9.87 -7.28 -23.08
N PRO A 281 9.34 -8.09 -24.00
CA PRO A 281 9.85 -8.10 -25.37
C PRO A 281 9.74 -6.71 -26.00
N ALA A 282 10.73 -6.31 -26.80
CA ALA A 282 10.74 -5.00 -27.47
C ALA A 282 9.45 -4.70 -28.26
N SER A 283 8.82 -5.71 -28.87
CA SER A 283 7.56 -5.57 -29.61
C SER A 283 6.36 -5.18 -28.75
N SER A 284 6.46 -5.34 -27.43
CA SER A 284 5.43 -5.02 -26.45
C SER A 284 5.62 -3.64 -25.80
N ILE A 285 6.69 -2.92 -26.14
CA ILE A 285 7.04 -1.64 -25.54
C ILE A 285 6.60 -0.51 -26.47
N THR A 286 5.65 0.31 -26.00
CA THR A 286 5.38 1.62 -26.62
C THR A 286 6.34 2.63 -26.03
N LYS A 287 7.01 3.41 -26.87
CA LYS A 287 8.00 4.41 -26.45
C LYS A 287 7.70 5.76 -27.09
N TYR A 288 7.60 6.79 -26.26
CA TYR A 288 7.54 8.18 -26.69
C TYR A 288 8.70 8.93 -26.07
N THR A 289 9.64 9.37 -26.90
CA THR A 289 10.87 10.08 -26.50
C THR A 289 11.11 11.33 -27.34
N ASN A 290 10.21 11.66 -28.29
CA ASN A 290 10.40 12.79 -29.19
C ASN A 290 9.84 14.07 -28.55
N PRO A 291 10.70 15.08 -28.25
CA PRO A 291 10.30 16.34 -27.62
C PRO A 291 9.22 17.12 -28.36
N ALA A 292 9.08 16.89 -29.67
CA ALA A 292 8.05 17.55 -30.47
C ALA A 292 6.64 16.95 -30.26
N THR A 293 6.53 15.84 -29.54
CA THR A 293 5.29 15.05 -29.41
C THR A 293 4.99 14.59 -27.99
N THR A 294 5.96 14.64 -27.07
CA THR A 294 5.76 14.28 -25.66
C THR A 294 5.05 15.41 -24.91
N ASP A 295 3.79 15.66 -25.25
CA ASP A 295 2.98 16.74 -24.67
C ASP A 295 1.94 16.23 -23.65
N ALA A 296 1.16 17.13 -23.05
CA ALA A 296 0.15 16.70 -22.09
C ALA A 296 -1.01 15.94 -22.76
N ASP A 297 -1.37 16.26 -23.99
CA ASP A 297 -2.52 15.66 -24.67
C ASP A 297 -2.25 14.22 -25.11
N LEU A 298 -1.03 13.90 -25.56
CA LEU A 298 -0.59 12.53 -25.82
C LEU A 298 -0.58 11.71 -24.53
N TYR A 299 -0.02 12.24 -23.43
CA TYR A 299 -0.05 11.50 -22.16
C TYR A 299 -1.48 11.26 -21.67
N LYS A 300 -2.37 12.25 -21.78
CA LYS A 300 -3.80 12.11 -21.50
C LYS A 300 -4.47 11.04 -22.36
N ALA A 301 -4.08 10.89 -23.62
CA ALA A 301 -4.60 9.83 -24.49
C ALA A 301 -4.11 8.44 -24.07
N GLU A 302 -2.89 8.34 -23.56
CA GLU A 302 -2.26 7.08 -23.17
C GLU A 302 -2.65 6.60 -21.76
N VAL A 303 -2.94 7.52 -20.84
CA VAL A 303 -3.09 7.22 -19.39
C VAL A 303 -4.17 6.17 -19.09
N ASN A 304 -5.25 6.12 -19.85
CA ASN A 304 -6.35 5.17 -19.66
C ASN A 304 -6.26 3.92 -20.55
N SER A 305 -5.17 3.78 -21.32
CA SER A 305 -4.90 2.54 -22.04
C SER A 305 -4.48 1.44 -21.08
N MET A 306 -5.13 0.27 -21.18
CA MET A 306 -4.77 -0.88 -20.35
C MET A 306 -3.35 -1.36 -20.69
N ARG A 307 -2.45 -1.29 -19.71
CA ARG A 307 -1.04 -1.69 -19.82
C ARG A 307 -0.62 -2.49 -18.58
N SER A 308 0.36 -3.38 -18.72
CA SER A 308 0.97 -3.98 -17.52
C SER A 308 1.75 -2.94 -16.76
N TRP A 309 2.53 -2.13 -17.47
CA TRP A 309 3.49 -1.22 -16.85
C TRP A 309 3.57 0.11 -17.58
N VAL A 310 3.70 1.20 -16.83
CA VAL A 310 3.99 2.53 -17.36
C VAL A 310 5.18 3.11 -16.60
N GLN A 311 6.16 3.65 -17.32
CA GLN A 311 7.13 4.57 -16.75
C GLN A 311 6.92 5.95 -17.36
N LEU A 312 6.78 6.95 -16.48
CA LEU A 312 6.72 8.35 -16.85
C LEU A 312 7.99 9.04 -16.35
N CYS A 313 8.77 9.60 -17.28
CA CYS A 313 9.87 10.51 -16.99
C CYS A 313 9.40 11.92 -17.33
N ALA A 314 9.11 12.74 -16.31
CA ALA A 314 8.56 14.08 -16.48
C ALA A 314 8.89 14.99 -15.29
N HIS A 315 8.74 16.30 -15.45
CA HIS A 315 8.70 17.20 -14.29
C HIS A 315 7.39 17.02 -13.52
N SER A 316 7.42 17.16 -12.21
CA SER A 316 6.23 16.96 -11.37
C SER A 316 6.32 17.69 -10.04
N TRP A 317 5.19 17.69 -9.35
CA TRP A 317 5.05 18.08 -7.96
C TRP A 317 3.97 17.18 -7.32
N PRO A 318 3.70 17.30 -6.01
CA PRO A 318 2.74 16.42 -5.33
C PRO A 318 1.33 16.37 -5.93
N GLN A 319 0.91 17.34 -6.74
CA GLN A 319 -0.47 17.44 -7.26
C GLN A 319 -0.57 17.49 -8.80
N GLY A 320 0.51 17.23 -9.53
CA GLY A 320 0.45 17.16 -10.99
C GLY A 320 1.78 16.87 -11.68
N HIS A 321 1.67 16.71 -13.00
CA HIS A 321 2.79 16.58 -13.93
C HIS A 321 2.90 17.86 -14.77
N ALA A 322 4.14 18.20 -15.12
CA ALA A 322 4.48 19.23 -16.10
C ALA A 322 5.23 18.54 -17.25
N LEU A 323 4.68 18.62 -18.45
CA LEU A 323 5.26 18.08 -19.67
C LEU A 323 5.76 19.25 -20.50
N ARG A 324 7.01 19.18 -20.95
CA ARG A 324 7.63 20.28 -21.67
C ARG A 324 7.30 20.17 -23.17
N VAL A 325 6.88 21.29 -23.75
CA VAL A 325 6.60 21.43 -25.17
C VAL A 325 7.32 22.68 -25.67
N GLY A 326 8.47 22.47 -26.31
CA GLY A 326 9.39 23.54 -26.69
C GLY A 326 9.94 24.28 -25.46
N ASP A 327 9.59 25.56 -25.32
CA ASP A 327 10.03 26.41 -24.20
C ASP A 327 8.94 26.61 -23.14
N THR A 328 7.82 25.88 -23.22
CA THR A 328 6.68 26.01 -22.31
C THR A 328 6.32 24.68 -21.65
N ASN A 329 5.65 24.74 -20.50
CA ASN A 329 5.13 23.56 -19.81
C ASN A 329 3.61 23.48 -19.94
N GLU A 330 3.13 22.29 -20.26
CA GLU A 330 1.74 21.89 -20.17
C GLU A 330 1.52 21.08 -18.89
N TYR A 331 0.33 21.20 -18.29
CA TYR A 331 0.08 20.67 -16.95
C TYR A 331 -1.08 19.69 -16.92
N ILE A 332 -0.91 18.59 -16.19
CA ILE A 332 -1.98 17.64 -15.87
C ILE A 332 -2.06 17.52 -14.35
N GLN A 333 -3.22 17.86 -13.79
CA GLN A 333 -3.42 17.92 -12.34
C GLN A 333 -4.25 16.75 -11.84
N VAL A 334 -4.18 16.50 -10.54
CA VAL A 334 -4.93 15.45 -9.84
C VAL A 334 -6.39 15.30 -10.27
N PRO A 335 -7.23 16.36 -10.41
CA PRO A 335 -8.62 16.19 -10.82
C PRO A 335 -8.79 15.48 -12.16
N TYR A 336 -7.81 15.59 -13.07
CA TYR A 336 -7.85 14.87 -14.33
C TYR A 336 -7.72 13.35 -14.10
N PHE A 337 -6.69 12.92 -13.37
CA PHE A 337 -6.45 11.51 -13.04
C PHE A 337 -7.55 10.92 -12.13
N ARG A 338 -8.13 11.73 -11.26
CA ARG A 338 -9.14 11.27 -10.30
C ARG A 338 -10.55 11.23 -10.91
N ASP A 339 -10.95 12.28 -11.62
CA ASP A 339 -12.35 12.50 -11.99
C ASP A 339 -12.62 12.34 -13.50
N THR A 340 -11.62 12.57 -14.35
CA THR A 340 -11.82 12.67 -15.80
C THR A 340 -11.36 11.42 -16.55
N ASN A 341 -10.10 11.02 -16.39
CA ASN A 341 -9.50 9.92 -17.13
C ASN A 341 -8.51 9.14 -16.25
N PRO A 342 -8.99 8.18 -15.45
CA PRO A 342 -8.14 7.49 -14.48
C PRO A 342 -7.05 6.64 -15.12
N PRO A 343 -5.86 6.55 -14.50
CA PRO A 343 -4.80 5.64 -14.94
C PRO A 343 -5.24 4.18 -15.00
N ASN A 344 -4.95 3.50 -16.10
CA ASN A 344 -5.45 2.14 -16.38
C ASN A 344 -4.36 1.07 -16.58
N ALA A 345 -3.11 1.38 -16.22
CA ALA A 345 -2.06 0.38 -16.07
C ALA A 345 -2.10 -0.26 -14.66
N HIS A 346 -1.54 -1.47 -14.54
CA HIS A 346 -1.45 -2.14 -13.24
C HIS A 346 -0.29 -1.63 -12.38
N PHE A 347 0.82 -1.26 -13.01
CA PHE A 347 2.04 -0.85 -12.31
C PHE A 347 2.66 0.40 -12.93
N TYR A 348 3.30 1.20 -12.08
CA TYR A 348 3.89 2.47 -12.46
C TYR A 348 5.30 2.65 -11.88
N ASN A 349 6.19 3.20 -12.68
CA ASN A 349 7.39 3.87 -12.19
C ASN A 349 7.28 5.35 -12.55
N LEU A 350 7.04 6.19 -11.53
CA LEU A 350 6.94 7.63 -11.69
C LEU A 350 8.34 8.22 -11.49
N PHE A 351 9.10 8.27 -12.59
CA PHE A 351 10.39 8.96 -12.65
C PHE A 351 10.16 10.48 -12.66
N CYS A 352 9.71 11.02 -11.53
CA CYS A 352 9.41 12.43 -11.38
C CYS A 352 9.36 12.88 -9.92
N CYS A 353 9.54 14.18 -9.69
CA CYS A 353 9.75 14.77 -8.37
C CYS A 353 8.42 15.00 -7.63
N GLY A 354 8.20 14.35 -6.47
CA GLY A 354 7.13 14.70 -5.54
C GLY A 354 5.79 13.93 -5.59
N PRO A 355 5.36 13.22 -6.66
CA PRO A 355 4.08 12.52 -6.66
C PRO A 355 3.89 11.51 -5.54
N GLY A 356 4.98 10.95 -5.00
CA GLY A 356 4.98 9.98 -3.91
C GLY A 356 4.88 10.59 -2.53
N LYS A 357 4.67 11.90 -2.38
CA LYS A 357 4.58 12.58 -1.08
C LYS A 357 3.24 12.28 -0.40
N PHE A 358 3.08 11.02 0.01
CA PHE A 358 1.82 10.43 0.44
C PHE A 358 1.21 11.08 1.70
N THR A 359 1.99 11.87 2.43
CA THR A 359 1.53 12.66 3.59
C THR A 359 0.77 13.92 3.21
N GLU A 360 0.72 14.29 1.92
CA GLU A 360 -0.10 15.40 1.43
C GLU A 360 -1.47 14.90 0.96
N ASP A 361 -2.51 15.70 1.25
CA ASP A 361 -3.84 15.43 0.72
C ASP A 361 -3.82 15.49 -0.82
N ASN A 362 -4.51 14.52 -1.42
CA ASN A 362 -4.58 14.35 -2.87
C ASN A 362 -3.22 14.19 -3.55
N TYR A 363 -2.23 13.59 -2.88
CA TYR A 363 -0.95 13.27 -3.52
C TYR A 363 -1.14 12.44 -4.79
N LEU A 364 -0.40 12.80 -5.83
CA LEU A 364 -0.68 12.38 -7.20
C LEU A 364 -0.54 10.86 -7.39
N ALA A 365 0.53 10.24 -6.89
CA ALA A 365 0.75 8.80 -7.05
C ALA A 365 -0.35 7.95 -6.38
N GLY A 366 -1.08 8.50 -5.41
CA GLY A 366 -2.24 7.83 -4.81
C GLY A 366 -3.33 7.62 -5.84
N TRP A 367 -3.59 8.61 -6.69
CA TRP A 367 -4.58 8.52 -7.78
C TRP A 367 -4.13 7.68 -8.98
N TYR A 368 -2.90 7.15 -8.94
CA TYR A 368 -2.46 6.09 -9.85
C TYR A 368 -2.83 4.68 -9.37
N ILE A 369 -3.06 4.47 -8.06
CA ILE A 369 -3.36 3.13 -7.50
C ILE A 369 -4.72 3.04 -6.78
N PHE A 370 -5.34 4.17 -6.46
CA PHE A 370 -6.69 4.25 -5.91
C PHE A 370 -7.68 4.71 -6.97
N ASP A 371 -8.88 4.15 -6.89
CA ASP A 371 -9.95 4.42 -7.83
C ASP A 371 -11.06 5.20 -7.12
N GLN A 372 -11.51 6.28 -7.75
CA GLN A 372 -12.69 7.00 -7.31
C GLN A 372 -13.80 6.77 -8.34
N SER A 373 -14.99 6.38 -7.87
CA SER A 373 -16.17 6.22 -8.73
C SER A 373 -16.38 7.51 -9.55
N GLY A 374 -16.29 7.40 -10.87
CA GLY A 374 -16.25 8.56 -11.78
C GLY A 374 -16.17 8.18 -13.26
N GLY A 375 -15.45 8.97 -14.06
CA GLY A 375 -15.38 8.84 -15.53
C GLY A 375 -14.73 7.57 -16.09
N GLY A 376 -14.22 6.67 -15.24
CA GLY A 376 -13.60 5.39 -15.63
C GLY A 376 -13.31 4.50 -14.41
N THR A 377 -12.49 3.47 -14.61
CA THR A 377 -12.00 2.60 -13.52
C THR A 377 -10.47 2.57 -13.55
N ASN A 378 -9.84 2.92 -12.44
CA ASN A 378 -8.41 2.77 -12.23
C ASN A 378 -8.07 1.31 -11.87
N LEU A 379 -7.13 0.69 -12.60
CA LEU A 379 -6.67 -0.70 -12.39
C LEU A 379 -5.29 -0.82 -11.73
N GLY A 380 -4.73 0.30 -11.28
CA GLY A 380 -3.44 0.40 -10.62
C GLY A 380 -3.38 -0.35 -9.30
N LEU A 381 -2.23 -0.97 -9.08
CA LEU A 381 -1.95 -1.85 -7.94
C LEU A 381 -0.58 -1.58 -7.31
N GLY A 382 0.38 -1.02 -8.05
CA GLY A 382 1.69 -0.67 -7.52
C GLY A 382 2.28 0.56 -8.20
N ALA A 383 2.94 1.43 -7.42
CA ALA A 383 3.69 2.55 -7.95
C ALA A 383 4.99 2.76 -7.16
N ILE A 384 6.11 2.87 -7.88
CA ILE A 384 7.33 3.50 -7.36
C ILE A 384 7.23 5.00 -7.64
N ALA A 385 7.37 5.82 -6.61
CA ALA A 385 7.30 7.28 -6.73
C ALA A 385 8.22 7.95 -5.71
N SER A 386 8.57 9.22 -5.95
CA SER A 386 9.39 10.00 -5.01
C SER A 386 8.54 10.97 -4.21
N ALA A 387 8.80 11.06 -2.90
CA ALA A 387 8.19 12.01 -1.99
C ALA A 387 8.85 13.40 -1.98
N LYS A 388 9.89 13.60 -2.80
CA LYS A 388 10.70 14.82 -2.90
C LYS A 388 11.26 14.99 -4.32
N SER A 389 12.20 15.91 -4.50
CA SER A 389 13.04 15.96 -5.70
C SER A 389 13.88 14.71 -5.87
N GLY A 390 14.03 14.22 -7.10
CA GLY A 390 14.70 12.95 -7.42
C GLY A 390 13.71 11.80 -7.66
N SER A 391 14.20 10.68 -8.18
CA SER A 391 13.44 9.43 -8.38
C SER A 391 14.39 8.26 -8.69
N MET A 392 13.88 7.12 -9.12
CA MET A 392 14.66 5.92 -9.41
C MET A 392 15.59 6.14 -10.61
N LEU A 393 16.89 5.90 -10.47
CA LEU A 393 17.80 5.74 -11.62
C LEU A 393 18.22 4.27 -11.72
N PHE A 394 18.98 3.89 -12.74
CA PHE A 394 19.47 2.50 -12.90
C PHE A 394 18.29 1.51 -12.98
N PHE A 395 17.39 1.75 -13.93
CA PHE A 395 16.12 1.05 -14.04
C PHE A 395 16.26 -0.46 -14.21
N GLU A 396 17.34 -0.89 -14.87
CA GLU A 396 17.65 -2.29 -15.15
C GLU A 396 17.86 -3.10 -13.87
N ASP A 397 18.43 -2.50 -12.82
CA ASP A 397 18.61 -3.16 -11.52
C ASP A 397 17.27 -3.45 -10.82
N PHE A 398 16.21 -2.73 -11.21
CA PHE A 398 14.85 -2.95 -10.74
C PHE A 398 14.05 -3.84 -11.70
N TYR A 399 14.13 -3.61 -13.01
CA TYR A 399 13.33 -4.35 -14.00
C TYR A 399 13.85 -5.75 -14.27
N ARG A 400 15.17 -6.00 -14.25
CA ARG A 400 15.73 -7.33 -14.50
C ARG A 400 15.27 -8.37 -13.48
N PRO A 401 15.31 -8.13 -12.15
CA PRO A 401 14.76 -9.09 -11.19
C PRO A 401 13.26 -9.34 -11.39
N MET A 402 12.49 -8.32 -11.79
CA MET A 402 11.07 -8.48 -12.10
C MET A 402 10.84 -9.33 -13.36
N GLY A 403 11.69 -9.17 -14.39
CA GLY A 403 11.69 -10.00 -15.60
C GLY A 403 11.96 -11.47 -15.30
N GLN A 404 12.78 -11.72 -14.27
CA GLN A 404 13.06 -13.04 -13.71
C GLN A 404 11.95 -13.58 -12.77
N GLY A 405 10.85 -12.84 -12.63
CA GLY A 405 9.67 -13.27 -11.87
C GLY A 405 9.65 -12.85 -10.39
N LYS A 406 10.59 -12.01 -9.93
CA LYS A 406 10.50 -11.42 -8.59
C LYS A 406 9.29 -10.50 -8.47
N VAL A 407 8.79 -10.38 -7.24
CA VAL A 407 7.75 -9.40 -6.90
C VAL A 407 8.36 -8.00 -6.79
N ILE A 408 7.52 -6.96 -6.94
CA ILE A 408 7.97 -5.57 -6.95
C ILE A 408 8.73 -5.18 -5.68
N GLY A 409 8.35 -5.73 -4.51
CA GLY A 409 9.06 -5.50 -3.26
C GLY A 409 10.48 -6.05 -3.27
N ASP A 410 10.67 -7.31 -3.70
CA ASP A 410 11.99 -7.94 -3.76
C ASP A 410 12.89 -7.22 -4.77
N ALA A 411 12.35 -6.84 -5.94
CA ALA A 411 13.07 -6.06 -6.93
C ALA A 411 13.48 -4.67 -6.42
N PHE A 412 12.64 -4.03 -5.60
CA PHE A 412 12.98 -2.74 -5.00
C PHE A 412 14.11 -2.87 -3.97
N VAL A 413 14.13 -3.96 -3.19
CA VAL A 413 15.24 -4.28 -2.27
C VAL A 413 16.52 -4.57 -3.05
N ASP A 414 16.45 -5.35 -4.13
CA ASP A 414 17.61 -5.62 -4.99
C ASP A 414 18.18 -4.34 -5.60
N TRP A 415 17.31 -3.43 -6.06
CA TRP A 415 17.69 -2.14 -6.59
C TRP A 415 18.45 -1.28 -5.57
N TRP A 416 17.98 -1.23 -4.32
CA TRP A 416 18.70 -0.56 -3.23
C TRP A 416 20.05 -1.24 -2.95
N LYS A 417 20.09 -2.57 -2.90
CA LYS A 417 21.34 -3.32 -2.68
C LYS A 417 22.37 -3.11 -3.78
N ALA A 418 21.92 -2.81 -5.00
CA ALA A 418 22.80 -2.46 -6.10
C ALA A 418 23.47 -1.08 -5.94
N ARG A 419 22.95 -0.20 -5.07
CA ARG A 419 23.63 1.05 -4.68
C ARG A 419 24.78 0.80 -3.71
N GLY A 420 24.69 -0.27 -2.92
CA GLY A 420 25.73 -0.74 -2.01
C GLY A 420 25.43 -0.45 -0.54
N PRO A 421 26.29 -0.91 0.38
CA PRO A 421 26.10 -0.75 1.83
C PRO A 421 26.41 0.66 2.34
N GLU A 422 26.86 1.57 1.47
CA GLU A 422 27.20 2.96 1.78
C GLU A 422 26.55 3.87 0.73
N HIS A 423 26.14 5.08 1.13
CA HIS A 423 25.46 6.04 0.27
C HIS A 423 26.12 7.41 0.39
N GLU A 424 26.54 7.95 -0.74
CA GLU A 424 27.04 9.32 -0.89
C GLU A 424 25.91 10.34 -0.71
N ASP A 425 26.25 11.61 -0.44
CA ASP A 425 25.25 12.65 -0.19
C ASP A 425 24.28 12.84 -1.37
N TRP A 426 24.76 12.69 -2.61
CA TRP A 426 23.88 12.81 -3.79
C TRP A 426 22.88 11.64 -3.88
N GLU A 427 23.25 10.44 -3.44
CA GLU A 427 22.36 9.28 -3.40
C GLU A 427 21.29 9.46 -2.32
N ARG A 428 21.69 9.98 -1.15
CA ARG A 428 20.76 10.36 -0.08
C ARG A 428 19.79 11.43 -0.55
N TYR A 429 20.31 12.46 -1.20
CA TYR A 429 19.52 13.55 -1.77
C TYR A 429 18.54 13.03 -2.83
N TRP A 430 18.95 12.11 -3.70
CA TRP A 430 18.16 11.72 -4.86
C TRP A 430 17.20 10.55 -4.60
N PHE A 431 17.61 9.55 -3.80
CA PHE A 431 16.88 8.29 -3.66
C PHE A 431 16.07 8.13 -2.38
N TYR A 432 16.41 8.80 -1.26
CA TYR A 432 15.80 8.49 0.06
C TYR A 432 14.30 8.80 0.15
N GLY A 433 13.77 9.59 -0.79
CA GLY A 433 12.34 9.83 -0.90
C GLY A 433 11.57 8.79 -1.70
N LEU A 434 12.23 7.76 -2.25
CA LEU A 434 11.54 6.70 -2.99
C LEU A 434 10.64 5.88 -2.06
N VAL A 435 9.41 5.70 -2.50
CA VAL A 435 8.37 4.94 -1.81
C VAL A 435 7.75 3.92 -2.75
N LEU A 436 7.38 2.77 -2.21
CA LEU A 436 6.56 1.77 -2.88
C LEU A 436 5.12 1.88 -2.35
N LEU A 437 4.23 2.35 -3.21
CA LEU A 437 2.81 2.46 -2.94
C LEU A 437 2.10 1.23 -3.52
N GLY A 438 1.21 0.61 -2.76
CA GLY A 438 0.55 -0.64 -3.16
C GLY A 438 1.08 -1.89 -2.46
N ASP A 439 0.78 -3.05 -3.06
CA ASP A 439 1.08 -4.38 -2.54
C ASP A 439 2.44 -4.88 -3.08
N PRO A 440 3.47 -5.01 -2.23
CA PRO A 440 4.82 -5.39 -2.67
C PRO A 440 4.93 -6.83 -3.14
N THR A 441 3.93 -7.67 -2.86
CA THR A 441 3.94 -9.10 -3.22
C THR A 441 3.43 -9.37 -4.63
N LEU A 442 3.11 -8.34 -5.39
CA LEU A 442 2.69 -8.46 -6.78
C LEU A 442 3.88 -8.48 -7.73
N THR A 443 3.70 -9.22 -8.82
CA THR A 443 4.50 -9.14 -10.03
C THR A 443 3.52 -8.99 -11.20
N TRP A 444 3.94 -8.41 -12.32
CA TRP A 444 3.02 -8.15 -13.43
C TRP A 444 2.44 -9.44 -14.03
N TRP A 445 3.21 -10.54 -14.05
CA TRP A 445 2.74 -11.88 -14.44
C TRP A 445 1.61 -12.45 -13.57
N LYS A 446 1.39 -11.87 -12.39
CA LYS A 446 0.39 -12.36 -11.44
C LYS A 446 -1.03 -12.29 -12.00
N GLY A 447 -1.29 -11.33 -12.91
CA GLY A 447 -2.60 -11.14 -13.55
C GLY A 447 -2.91 -12.11 -14.69
N ALA A 448 -1.93 -12.86 -15.20
CA ALA A 448 -2.14 -13.80 -16.30
C ALA A 448 -2.62 -15.18 -15.81
N VAL A 449 -3.86 -15.23 -15.31
CA VAL A 449 -4.45 -16.46 -14.72
C VAL A 449 -5.62 -16.95 -15.56
N PRO A 450 -5.56 -18.17 -16.13
CA PRO A 450 -6.70 -18.77 -16.82
C PRO A 450 -7.82 -19.14 -15.84
N LYS A 451 -9.07 -19.10 -16.31
CA LYS A 451 -10.24 -19.34 -15.47
C LYS A 451 -10.83 -20.74 -15.73
N PRO A 452 -10.84 -21.65 -14.74
CA PRO A 452 -11.51 -22.94 -14.86
C PRO A 452 -13.00 -22.79 -15.22
N GLU A 453 -13.47 -23.50 -16.25
CA GLU A 453 -14.87 -23.51 -16.68
C GLU A 453 -15.56 -24.86 -16.49
N GLN A 454 -14.92 -25.99 -16.83
CA GLN A 454 -15.54 -27.31 -16.70
C GLN A 454 -14.49 -28.33 -16.26
N PRO A 455 -14.80 -29.20 -15.27
CA PRO A 455 -15.97 -29.17 -14.40
C PRO A 455 -16.03 -27.90 -13.53
N GLN A 456 -17.26 -27.48 -13.24
CA GLN A 456 -17.55 -26.41 -12.29
C GLN A 456 -17.32 -26.88 -10.84
N PRO A 457 -17.02 -25.95 -9.92
CA PRO A 457 -16.86 -26.29 -8.51
C PRO A 457 -18.12 -26.97 -7.95
N GLY A 458 -17.97 -28.22 -7.51
CA GLY A 458 -19.03 -29.02 -6.90
C GLY A 458 -19.74 -30.00 -7.83
N ASP A 459 -19.34 -30.08 -9.10
CA ASP A 459 -19.96 -31.02 -10.04
C ASP A 459 -19.84 -32.49 -9.58
N VAL A 460 -20.92 -33.24 -9.81
CA VAL A 460 -21.06 -34.65 -9.44
C VAL A 460 -21.36 -35.48 -10.68
N PHE A 461 -20.60 -36.55 -10.87
CA PHE A 461 -20.69 -37.45 -12.03
C PHE A 461 -20.98 -38.89 -11.59
N ASP A 462 -21.75 -39.65 -12.36
CA ASP A 462 -22.14 -41.04 -12.04
C ASP A 462 -21.86 -42.04 -13.18
N HIS A 463 -21.23 -41.60 -14.26
CA HIS A 463 -21.03 -42.42 -15.46
C HIS A 463 -19.74 -43.25 -15.44
N TRP A 464 -19.81 -44.40 -16.13
CA TRP A 464 -18.66 -45.25 -16.45
C TRP A 464 -18.55 -45.46 -17.98
N PRO A 465 -17.35 -45.35 -18.59
CA PRO A 465 -16.08 -44.94 -17.99
C PRO A 465 -16.10 -43.47 -17.55
N ARG A 466 -15.33 -43.13 -16.52
CA ARG A 466 -15.21 -41.79 -15.91
C ARG A 466 -14.43 -40.81 -16.80
N LYS A 467 -14.91 -40.64 -18.03
CA LYS A 467 -14.35 -39.72 -19.02
C LYS A 467 -14.89 -38.32 -18.75
N MET A 468 -14.00 -37.35 -18.76
CA MET A 468 -14.34 -35.94 -18.60
C MET A 468 -13.46 -35.09 -19.50
N GLN A 469 -13.87 -33.85 -19.72
CA GLN A 469 -13.07 -32.85 -20.41
C GLN A 469 -12.89 -31.67 -19.47
N PHE A 470 -11.64 -31.32 -19.21
CA PHE A 470 -11.31 -30.05 -18.59
C PHE A 470 -11.36 -28.94 -19.63
N ARG A 471 -11.92 -27.79 -19.26
CA ARG A 471 -12.00 -26.60 -20.12
C ARG A 471 -11.83 -25.33 -19.29
N TRP A 472 -11.10 -24.35 -19.81
CA TRP A 472 -10.85 -23.06 -19.16
C TRP A 472 -10.91 -21.89 -20.15
N ASP A 473 -11.14 -20.68 -19.64
CA ASP A 473 -10.96 -19.46 -20.40
C ASP A 473 -9.46 -19.18 -20.59
N PRO A 474 -9.02 -18.84 -21.81
CA PRO A 474 -7.62 -18.51 -22.07
C PRO A 474 -7.22 -17.19 -21.42
N VAL A 475 -5.92 -17.00 -21.24
CA VAL A 475 -5.36 -15.64 -21.02
C VAL A 475 -5.22 -14.96 -22.38
N ASN A 476 -5.55 -13.67 -22.45
CA ASN A 476 -5.51 -12.89 -23.69
C ASN A 476 -4.09 -12.44 -24.04
N LEU A 477 -3.22 -13.40 -24.37
CA LEU A 477 -1.82 -13.20 -24.73
C LEU A 477 -1.44 -14.10 -25.90
N ASP A 478 -0.41 -13.69 -26.64
CA ASP A 478 0.18 -14.48 -27.72
C ASP A 478 1.13 -15.55 -27.17
N ASN A 479 1.36 -16.61 -27.98
CA ASN A 479 2.30 -17.70 -27.69
C ASN A 479 2.09 -18.41 -26.33
N VAL A 480 0.83 -18.54 -25.92
CA VAL A 480 0.48 -19.17 -24.63
C VAL A 480 0.35 -20.66 -24.78
N LYS A 481 0.98 -21.40 -23.87
CA LYS A 481 0.67 -22.79 -23.56
C LYS A 481 0.11 -22.91 -22.16
N TYR A 482 -0.53 -24.03 -21.84
CA TYR A 482 -1.10 -24.27 -20.53
C TYR A 482 -0.48 -25.48 -19.84
N THR A 483 -0.38 -25.39 -18.51
CA THR A 483 -0.15 -26.53 -17.65
C THR A 483 -1.40 -26.77 -16.83
N LEU A 484 -1.90 -28.00 -16.82
CA LEU A 484 -3.06 -28.43 -16.03
C LEU A 484 -2.61 -29.43 -14.98
N GLU A 485 -3.04 -29.22 -13.73
CA GLU A 485 -2.83 -30.16 -12.63
C GLU A 485 -4.16 -30.75 -12.19
N VAL A 486 -4.22 -32.08 -12.09
CA VAL A 486 -5.33 -32.83 -11.53
C VAL A 486 -4.85 -33.50 -10.25
N ASP A 487 -5.64 -33.40 -9.20
CA ASP A 487 -5.41 -34.03 -7.91
C ASP A 487 -6.64 -34.86 -7.51
N ALA A 488 -6.41 -35.93 -6.78
CA ALA A 488 -7.43 -36.89 -6.38
C ALA A 488 -7.23 -37.25 -4.92
N TYR A 489 -8.26 -37.03 -4.10
CA TYR A 489 -8.14 -37.18 -2.66
C TYR A 489 -7.78 -38.63 -2.30
N GLY A 490 -6.66 -38.81 -1.62
CA GLY A 490 -6.20 -40.12 -1.18
C GLY A 490 -5.45 -40.93 -2.24
N ALA A 491 -5.34 -40.44 -3.48
CA ALA A 491 -4.53 -41.09 -4.52
C ALA A 491 -3.03 -41.10 -4.15
N VAL A 492 -2.61 -40.11 -3.36
CA VAL A 492 -1.24 -39.96 -2.89
C VAL A 492 -1.26 -39.88 -1.36
N ASN A 493 -0.74 -40.90 -0.69
CA ASN A 493 -0.57 -40.97 0.77
C ASN A 493 -1.84 -40.68 1.61
N GLY A 494 -3.05 -40.98 1.08
CA GLY A 494 -4.30 -40.81 1.81
C GLY A 494 -4.74 -39.35 2.00
N LYS A 495 -4.11 -38.39 1.30
CA LYS A 495 -4.35 -36.93 1.42
C LYS A 495 -4.49 -36.29 0.03
N TRP A 496 -4.69 -34.97 0.00
CA TRP A 496 -4.45 -34.20 -1.22
C TRP A 496 -2.95 -34.18 -1.53
N SER A 497 -2.56 -34.31 -2.80
CA SER A 497 -1.13 -34.43 -3.16
C SER A 497 -0.32 -33.19 -2.73
N GLU A 498 -0.91 -32.00 -2.92
CA GLU A 498 -0.27 -30.71 -2.55
C GLU A 498 0.09 -30.64 -1.06
N GLU A 499 -0.71 -31.25 -0.18
CA GLU A 499 -0.45 -31.28 1.28
C GLU A 499 0.90 -31.92 1.62
N THR A 500 1.39 -32.80 0.75
CA THR A 500 2.65 -33.54 0.92
C THR A 500 3.74 -33.11 -0.05
N ASN A 501 3.58 -31.96 -0.71
CA ASN A 501 4.47 -31.47 -1.78
C ASN A 501 4.60 -32.41 -2.97
N GLN A 502 3.52 -33.13 -3.27
CA GLN A 502 3.46 -34.06 -4.39
C GLN A 502 2.41 -33.58 -5.39
N SER A 503 2.53 -34.04 -6.63
CA SER A 503 1.49 -33.87 -7.64
C SER A 503 0.99 -35.26 -8.04
N PHE A 504 -0.30 -35.35 -8.35
CA PHE A 504 -0.88 -36.59 -8.85
C PHE A 504 -0.70 -36.68 -10.37
N LEU A 505 -1.33 -35.78 -11.13
CA LEU A 505 -1.19 -35.73 -12.59
C LEU A 505 -0.97 -34.29 -13.05
N VAL A 506 0.09 -34.07 -13.84
CA VAL A 506 0.41 -32.77 -14.42
C VAL A 506 0.59 -32.93 -15.93
N TYR A 507 -0.14 -32.12 -16.68
CA TYR A 507 -0.09 -32.08 -18.14
C TYR A 507 0.52 -30.75 -18.56
N HIS A 508 1.61 -30.80 -19.31
CA HIS A 508 2.35 -29.63 -19.78
C HIS A 508 2.08 -29.35 -21.25
N ASP A 509 2.50 -28.16 -21.70
CA ASP A 509 2.54 -27.76 -23.11
C ASP A 509 1.20 -27.87 -23.87
N ILE A 510 0.08 -27.73 -23.17
CA ILE A 510 -1.24 -27.81 -23.79
C ILE A 510 -1.46 -26.55 -24.63
N SER A 511 -1.63 -26.71 -25.93
CA SER A 511 -1.81 -25.58 -26.87
C SER A 511 -3.27 -25.15 -27.05
N GLY A 512 -4.21 -25.98 -26.59
CA GLY A 512 -5.64 -25.68 -26.60
C GLY A 512 -6.14 -25.21 -25.23
N ILE A 513 -7.44 -24.96 -25.14
CA ILE A 513 -8.14 -24.60 -23.90
C ILE A 513 -8.94 -25.78 -23.31
N THR A 514 -8.67 -26.99 -23.79
CA THR A 514 -9.33 -28.22 -23.34
C THR A 514 -8.34 -29.37 -23.15
N LEU A 515 -8.69 -30.29 -22.26
CA LEU A 515 -7.96 -31.54 -22.04
C LEU A 515 -8.93 -32.67 -21.73
N ASN A 516 -8.92 -33.72 -22.56
CA ASN A 516 -9.67 -34.96 -22.26
C ASN A 516 -8.92 -35.78 -21.20
N HIS A 517 -9.64 -36.25 -20.18
CA HIS A 517 -9.08 -37.01 -19.08
C HIS A 517 -10.00 -38.19 -18.71
N THR A 518 -9.41 -39.29 -18.24
CA THR A 518 -10.16 -40.40 -17.63
C THR A 518 -9.76 -40.48 -16.17
N PHE A 519 -10.70 -40.14 -15.29
CA PHE A 519 -10.46 -40.13 -13.85
C PHE A 519 -10.57 -41.55 -13.29
N VAL A 520 -9.72 -41.91 -12.33
CA VAL A 520 -9.67 -43.26 -11.75
C VAL A 520 -10.27 -43.22 -10.36
N GLY A 521 -11.11 -44.21 -10.00
CA GLY A 521 -11.76 -44.28 -8.68
C GLY A 521 -12.98 -43.34 -8.50
N ALA A 522 -13.65 -43.42 -7.35
CA ALA A 522 -14.87 -42.66 -7.01
C ALA A 522 -14.60 -41.61 -5.91
N GLN A 523 -13.34 -41.24 -5.71
CA GLN A 523 -12.94 -40.20 -4.76
C GLN A 523 -13.21 -38.80 -5.31
N ARG A 524 -13.16 -37.82 -4.41
CA ARG A 524 -13.20 -36.40 -4.75
C ARG A 524 -11.97 -36.02 -5.57
N GLY A 525 -12.17 -35.25 -6.63
CA GLY A 525 -11.12 -34.72 -7.47
C GLY A 525 -11.07 -33.19 -7.39
N ARG A 526 -9.92 -32.62 -7.73
CA ARG A 526 -9.78 -31.19 -7.97
C ARG A 526 -8.80 -30.94 -9.10
N TRP A 527 -8.92 -29.79 -9.74
CA TRP A 527 -8.06 -29.42 -10.85
C TRP A 527 -7.79 -27.92 -10.86
N ARG A 528 -6.65 -27.54 -11.44
CA ARG A 528 -6.27 -26.15 -11.66
C ARG A 528 -5.44 -26.02 -12.92
N VAL A 529 -5.36 -24.82 -13.46
CA VAL A 529 -4.63 -24.53 -14.70
C VAL A 529 -3.81 -23.26 -14.54
N ARG A 530 -2.67 -23.19 -15.21
CA ARG A 530 -1.87 -21.97 -15.35
C ARG A 530 -1.43 -21.77 -16.80
N ALA A 531 -1.22 -20.52 -17.17
CA ALA A 531 -0.58 -20.16 -18.42
C ALA A 531 0.95 -20.30 -18.30
N ASN A 532 1.59 -20.57 -19.43
CA ASN A 532 3.01 -20.45 -19.67
C ASN A 532 3.18 -19.54 -20.90
N VAL A 533 3.80 -18.38 -20.69
CA VAL A 533 3.95 -17.33 -21.70
C VAL A 533 5.45 -17.19 -22.00
N ASP A 534 5.86 -17.53 -23.22
CA ASP A 534 7.27 -17.53 -23.65
C ASP A 534 8.24 -18.25 -22.69
N GLY A 535 7.80 -19.36 -22.10
CA GLY A 535 8.61 -20.15 -21.16
C GLY A 535 8.45 -19.74 -19.69
N THR A 536 7.81 -18.61 -19.41
CA THR A 536 7.52 -18.14 -18.05
C THR A 536 6.20 -18.71 -17.55
N ALA A 537 6.25 -19.49 -16.47
CA ALA A 537 5.06 -20.00 -15.81
C ALA A 537 4.35 -18.89 -15.01
N CYS A 538 3.08 -18.64 -15.35
CA CYS A 538 2.22 -17.70 -14.62
C CYS A 538 1.59 -18.35 -13.38
N SER A 539 0.77 -17.59 -12.66
CA SER A 539 0.10 -18.09 -11.46
C SER A 539 -0.92 -19.19 -11.78
N TRP A 540 -1.05 -20.13 -10.84
CA TRP A 540 -2.13 -21.11 -10.85
C TRP A 540 -3.48 -20.45 -10.60
N SER A 541 -4.51 -20.93 -11.30
CA SER A 541 -5.89 -20.72 -10.89
C SER A 541 -6.14 -21.32 -9.51
N PRO A 542 -7.18 -20.85 -8.78
CA PRO A 542 -7.71 -21.61 -7.65
C PRO A 542 -8.07 -23.04 -8.06
N TRP A 543 -8.10 -23.94 -7.06
CA TRP A 543 -8.61 -25.29 -7.24
C TRP A 543 -10.11 -25.27 -7.55
N SER A 544 -10.52 -25.97 -8.61
CA SER A 544 -11.91 -26.31 -8.90
C SER A 544 -12.16 -27.77 -8.53
N TYR A 545 -13.23 -28.05 -7.78
CA TYR A 545 -13.50 -29.36 -7.18
C TYR A 545 -14.62 -30.11 -7.90
N PHE A 546 -14.53 -31.43 -7.98
CA PHE A 546 -15.57 -32.31 -8.53
C PHE A 546 -15.58 -33.67 -7.81
N GLN A 547 -16.59 -34.50 -8.03
CA GLN A 547 -16.61 -35.86 -7.48
C GLN A 547 -17.33 -36.85 -8.40
N PHE A 548 -16.99 -38.12 -8.26
CA PHE A 548 -17.72 -39.23 -8.87
C PHE A 548 -18.48 -40.01 -7.81
N THR A 549 -19.75 -40.32 -8.08
CA THR A 549 -20.56 -41.26 -7.29
C THR A 549 -20.56 -42.64 -7.95
N ILE A 550 -20.87 -43.68 -7.16
CA ILE A 550 -20.96 -45.07 -7.60
C ILE A 550 -22.32 -45.35 -8.23
#